data_AF-A0A350HX38-F1
#
_entry.id   AF-A0A350HX38-F1
#
_cell.length_a   1.000
_cell.length_b   1.000
_cell.length_c   1.000
_cell.angle_alpha   90.00
_cell.angle_beta   90.00
_cell.angle_gamma   90.00
#
_symmetry.space_group_name_H-M   'P 1'
#
loop_
_entity.id
_entity.type
_entity.pdbx_description
1 polymer ?
#
loop_
_entity_poly.entity_id
_entity_poly.type
_entity_poly.pdbx_seq_one_letter_code
_entity_poly.pdbx_strand_id
1 'polypeptide(L)'
;IGEWMPHLKKVADELCFIKSMTTHEINHAPAMTHFLTGHQIPGRPSMGGWVSYGLGSENKDLPDFLVLLSKMRRPTDQPLYDHYWGSGFLPSRYQGVKLRNSGDPVLYLKDPEGLPRHLRRSMLDGLSELNSMRLAETGDPEITTRIRQYEMAYRMQSSIPGLTDLSDEPESTFELYGPDSRRPGSYAANCILARRLAERNVRFTQLFHPDWDHHSRLSSWCVARCRDTDQASAALIQDLKQRGLLDDTLVIWGGEFGRGVAGQGKWDSPEGGRDHHPRC
;
A
#
# COMPACT_ATOMS: atom_id res chain seq x y z
N ILE A 1 -0.87 -7.53 -23.16
CA ILE A 1 0.30 -7.19 -22.29
C ILE A 1 1.46 -6.85 -23.21
N GLY A 2 2.11 -5.69 -23.00
CA GLY A 2 3.12 -5.13 -23.93
C GLY A 2 4.51 -5.76 -23.79
N GLU A 3 5.39 -5.49 -24.75
CA GLU A 3 6.79 -5.97 -24.78
C GLU A 3 7.62 -5.63 -23.54
N TRP A 4 7.36 -4.50 -22.89
CA TRP A 4 8.09 -4.06 -21.69
C TRP A 4 7.68 -4.77 -20.40
N MET A 5 6.67 -5.65 -20.46
CA MET A 5 6.17 -6.42 -19.31
C MET A 5 6.28 -7.94 -19.56
N PRO A 6 7.49 -8.49 -19.81
CA PRO A 6 7.68 -9.90 -20.15
C PRO A 6 7.31 -10.89 -19.04
N HIS A 7 7.33 -10.49 -17.76
CA HIS A 7 6.99 -11.37 -16.64
C HIS A 7 5.48 -11.48 -16.45
N LEU A 8 4.74 -10.36 -16.50
CA LEU A 8 3.27 -10.39 -16.42
C LEU A 8 2.64 -11.20 -17.54
N LYS A 9 3.27 -11.27 -18.73
CA LYS A 9 2.82 -12.15 -19.82
C LYS A 9 2.72 -13.62 -19.41
N LYS A 10 3.57 -14.08 -18.49
CA LYS A 10 3.64 -15.49 -18.06
C LYS A 10 2.49 -15.89 -17.14
N VAL A 11 1.78 -14.91 -16.57
CA VAL A 11 0.64 -15.12 -15.67
C VAL A 11 -0.66 -14.60 -16.28
N ALA A 12 -0.72 -14.44 -17.61
CA ALA A 12 -1.84 -13.80 -18.29
C ALA A 12 -3.19 -14.49 -18.04
N ASP A 13 -3.19 -15.80 -17.80
CA ASP A 13 -4.39 -16.58 -17.48
C ASP A 13 -5.00 -16.20 -16.12
N GLU A 14 -4.23 -15.58 -15.23
CA GLU A 14 -4.68 -15.07 -13.92
C GLU A 14 -5.13 -13.60 -13.98
N LEU A 15 -5.08 -12.96 -15.15
CA LEU A 15 -5.32 -11.52 -15.29
C LEU A 15 -6.68 -11.23 -15.93
N CYS A 16 -7.44 -10.35 -15.27
CA CYS A 16 -8.62 -9.71 -15.85
C CYS A 16 -8.31 -8.25 -16.19
N PHE A 17 -8.53 -7.85 -17.44
CA PHE A 17 -8.32 -6.47 -17.89
C PHE A 17 -9.61 -5.66 -17.85
N ILE A 18 -9.64 -4.63 -17.01
CA ILE A 18 -10.69 -3.62 -17.02
C ILE A 18 -10.17 -2.39 -17.79
N LYS A 19 -10.74 -2.16 -18.98
CA LYS A 19 -10.38 -1.02 -19.85
C LYS A 19 -11.49 0.03 -19.98
N SER A 20 -12.57 -0.16 -19.23
CA SER A 20 -13.77 0.69 -19.27
C SER A 20 -13.77 1.79 -18.21
N MET A 21 -12.69 1.94 -17.43
CA MET A 21 -12.61 2.97 -16.39
C MET A 21 -12.39 4.35 -17.03
N THR A 22 -13.19 5.33 -16.60
CA THR A 22 -13.11 6.72 -17.05
C THR A 22 -13.19 7.67 -15.86
N THR A 23 -12.61 8.85 -15.99
CA THR A 23 -12.68 9.93 -14.99
C THR A 23 -12.88 11.29 -15.65
N HIS A 24 -13.45 12.24 -14.92
CA HIS A 24 -13.53 13.64 -15.36
C HIS A 24 -12.30 14.44 -14.92
N GLU A 25 -11.50 13.89 -14.02
CA GLU A 25 -10.34 14.54 -13.44
C GLU A 25 -9.14 14.48 -14.40
N ILE A 26 -8.52 15.63 -14.63
CA ILE A 26 -7.32 15.76 -15.47
C ILE A 26 -6.04 15.81 -14.64
N ASN A 27 -6.14 16.17 -13.36
CA ASN A 27 -5.00 16.33 -12.48
C ASN A 27 -4.83 15.09 -11.59
N HIS A 28 -3.59 14.67 -11.39
CA HIS A 28 -3.26 13.48 -10.60
C HIS A 28 -3.87 13.52 -9.19
N ALA A 29 -3.76 14.62 -8.45
CA ALA A 29 -4.22 14.64 -7.06
C ALA A 29 -5.74 14.46 -6.90
N PRO A 30 -6.61 15.21 -7.62
CA PRO A 30 -8.05 14.95 -7.66
C PRO A 30 -8.40 13.56 -8.22
N ALA A 31 -7.72 13.10 -9.28
CA ALA A 31 -8.00 11.81 -9.90
C ALA A 31 -7.65 10.62 -8.99
N MET A 32 -6.51 10.70 -8.29
CA MET A 32 -6.12 9.72 -7.27
C MET A 32 -7.09 9.72 -6.09
N THR A 33 -7.51 10.91 -5.64
CA THR A 33 -8.54 11.01 -4.58
C THR A 33 -9.84 10.37 -5.05
N HIS A 34 -10.24 10.59 -6.29
CA HIS A 34 -11.43 9.97 -6.88
C HIS A 34 -11.31 8.45 -7.00
N PHE A 35 -10.20 7.94 -7.52
CA PHE A 35 -9.94 6.51 -7.64
C PHE A 35 -10.00 5.79 -6.27
N LEU A 36 -9.44 6.42 -5.24
CA LEU A 36 -9.32 5.80 -3.91
C LEU A 36 -10.54 6.01 -3.02
N THR A 37 -11.31 7.08 -3.21
CA THR A 37 -12.40 7.46 -2.28
C THR A 37 -13.77 7.62 -2.95
N GLY A 38 -13.83 7.50 -4.29
CA GLY A 38 -15.03 7.76 -5.09
C GLY A 38 -15.37 9.24 -5.26
N HIS A 39 -14.52 10.17 -4.79
CA HIS A 39 -14.76 11.61 -4.88
C HIS A 39 -13.46 12.40 -5.08
N GLN A 40 -13.52 13.51 -5.81
CA GLN A 40 -12.33 14.30 -6.16
C GLN A 40 -11.83 15.18 -4.99
N ILE A 41 -12.73 15.56 -4.07
CA ILE A 41 -12.42 16.37 -2.89
C ILE A 41 -12.09 15.44 -1.71
N PRO A 42 -11.00 15.70 -0.95
CA PRO A 42 -10.67 14.93 0.26
C PRO A 42 -11.79 14.95 1.30
N GLY A 43 -11.84 13.90 2.13
CA GLY A 43 -12.77 13.80 3.27
C GLY A 43 -13.68 12.57 3.25
N ARG A 44 -13.74 11.85 2.13
CA ARG A 44 -14.40 10.54 2.07
C ARG A 44 -13.45 9.42 2.51
N PRO A 45 -13.99 8.33 3.07
CA PRO A 45 -13.19 7.17 3.40
C PRO A 45 -12.59 6.56 2.14
N SER A 46 -11.33 6.17 2.23
CA SER A 46 -10.64 5.40 1.19
C SER A 46 -11.22 3.99 1.04
N MET A 47 -10.95 3.35 -0.09
CA MET A 47 -11.36 1.98 -0.39
C MET A 47 -10.90 1.01 0.69
N GLY A 48 -9.65 1.11 1.15
CA GLY A 48 -9.14 0.28 2.25
C GLY A 48 -9.87 0.52 3.58
N GLY A 49 -10.27 1.77 3.85
CA GLY A 49 -11.11 2.11 5.00
C GLY A 49 -12.50 1.48 4.93
N TRP A 50 -13.16 1.54 3.76
CA TRP A 50 -14.46 0.91 3.53
C TRP A 50 -14.40 -0.61 3.63
N VAL A 51 -13.39 -1.24 3.03
CA VAL A 51 -13.21 -2.70 3.09
C VAL A 51 -12.98 -3.16 4.53
N SER A 52 -12.13 -2.45 5.28
CA SER A 52 -11.87 -2.76 6.69
C SER A 52 -13.10 -2.56 7.57
N TYR A 53 -13.91 -1.53 7.28
CA TYR A 53 -15.18 -1.28 7.98
C TYR A 53 -16.22 -2.36 7.69
N GLY A 54 -16.40 -2.72 6.41
CA GLY A 54 -17.45 -3.62 5.98
C GLY A 54 -17.16 -5.10 6.26
N LEU A 55 -15.90 -5.53 6.10
CA LEU A 55 -15.50 -6.94 6.26
C LEU A 55 -14.85 -7.24 7.60
N GLY A 56 -14.47 -6.22 8.37
CA GLY A 56 -13.75 -6.39 9.63
C GLY A 56 -12.38 -7.05 9.46
N SER A 57 -11.87 -7.60 10.57
CA SER A 57 -10.53 -8.18 10.64
C SER A 57 -10.56 -9.66 10.96
N GLU A 58 -9.67 -10.40 10.32
CA GLU A 58 -9.33 -11.79 10.66
C GLU A 58 -8.00 -11.89 11.40
N ASN A 59 -7.29 -10.76 11.57
CA ASN A 59 -6.04 -10.69 12.31
C ASN A 59 -6.22 -9.86 13.59
N LYS A 60 -5.42 -10.14 14.62
CA LYS A 60 -5.48 -9.40 15.89
C LYS A 60 -4.26 -8.54 16.14
N ASP A 61 -3.18 -8.77 15.41
CA ASP A 61 -1.84 -8.27 15.74
C ASP A 61 -1.33 -7.18 14.80
N LEU A 62 -2.06 -6.91 13.73
CA LEU A 62 -1.76 -5.90 12.72
C LEU A 62 -3.01 -5.05 12.40
N PRO A 63 -2.82 -3.81 11.91
CA PRO A 63 -3.91 -3.03 11.37
C PRO A 63 -4.59 -3.73 10.18
N ASP A 64 -5.90 -3.55 10.04
CA ASP A 64 -6.69 -4.13 8.96
C ASP A 64 -6.29 -3.57 7.59
N PHE A 65 -5.85 -2.30 7.59
CA PHE A 65 -5.44 -1.57 6.41
C PHE A 65 -4.00 -1.06 6.55
N LEU A 66 -3.09 -1.65 5.79
CA LEU A 66 -1.68 -1.26 5.73
C LEU A 66 -1.30 -0.67 4.38
N VAL A 67 -0.44 0.34 4.43
CA VAL A 67 0.01 1.09 3.26
C VAL A 67 1.53 0.99 3.13
N LEU A 68 1.99 0.55 1.96
CA LEU A 68 3.40 0.42 1.61
C LEU A 68 3.74 1.43 0.52
N LEU A 69 4.71 2.31 0.79
CA LEU A 69 5.16 3.31 -0.18
C LEU A 69 6.50 2.90 -0.80
N SER A 70 6.53 2.82 -2.13
CA SER A 70 7.74 2.49 -2.86
C SER A 70 8.74 3.64 -2.81
N LYS A 71 9.97 3.34 -2.39
CA LYS A 71 11.13 4.23 -2.49
C LYS A 71 11.68 4.18 -3.91
N MET A 72 11.43 5.26 -4.63
CA MET A 72 11.90 5.46 -5.98
C MET A 72 13.42 5.63 -6.00
N ARG A 73 14.07 5.11 -7.05
CA ARG A 73 15.51 5.34 -7.29
C ARG A 73 15.79 6.78 -7.74
N ARG A 74 14.80 7.43 -8.34
CA ARG A 74 14.83 8.84 -8.76
C ARG A 74 13.82 9.61 -7.92
N PRO A 75 14.07 10.90 -7.61
CA PRO A 75 13.03 11.78 -7.09
C PRO A 75 11.81 11.76 -8.00
N THR A 76 10.62 11.82 -7.39
CA THR A 76 9.34 11.89 -8.09
C THR A 76 8.67 13.21 -7.73
N ASP A 77 8.10 13.87 -8.74
CA ASP A 77 7.37 15.12 -8.56
C ASP A 77 5.87 14.87 -8.25
N GLN A 78 5.51 13.62 -7.96
CA GLN A 78 4.14 13.23 -7.58
C GLN A 78 4.01 13.10 -6.06
N PRO A 79 3.53 14.14 -5.36
CA PRO A 79 3.28 14.04 -3.92
C PRO A 79 2.17 13.03 -3.63
N LEU A 80 2.38 12.23 -2.58
CA LEU A 80 1.34 11.38 -2.00
C LEU A 80 0.80 12.07 -0.75
N TYR A 81 -0.53 12.15 -0.65
CA TYR A 81 -1.20 12.79 0.47
C TYR A 81 -1.79 11.74 1.41
N ASP A 82 -1.74 11.99 2.72
CA ASP A 82 -2.20 11.02 3.72
C ASP A 82 -3.72 10.72 3.61
N HIS A 83 -4.51 11.61 2.98
CA HIS A 83 -5.94 11.36 2.76
C HIS A 83 -6.23 10.25 1.73
N TYR A 84 -5.23 9.81 0.97
CA TYR A 84 -5.36 8.68 0.04
C TYR A 84 -5.66 7.34 0.73
N TRP A 85 -5.31 7.22 2.01
CA TRP A 85 -5.65 6.07 2.86
C TRP A 85 -6.39 6.53 4.12
N GLY A 86 -7.13 7.63 4.00
CA GLY A 86 -7.92 8.22 5.07
C GLY A 86 -9.14 7.37 5.45
N SER A 87 -9.52 7.43 6.73
CA SER A 87 -10.81 6.92 7.23
C SER A 87 -11.97 7.88 6.93
N GLY A 88 -11.71 9.15 6.62
CA GLY A 88 -12.75 10.14 6.36
C GLY A 88 -13.68 10.31 7.58
N PHE A 89 -14.98 10.11 7.38
CA PHE A 89 -15.97 10.11 8.46
C PHE A 89 -16.16 8.76 9.15
N LEU A 90 -15.46 7.70 8.73
CA LEU A 90 -15.46 6.44 9.49
C LEU A 90 -14.62 6.60 10.77
N PRO A 91 -14.88 5.79 11.81
CA PRO A 91 -14.07 5.80 13.02
C PRO A 91 -12.57 5.66 12.72
N SER A 92 -11.73 6.36 13.47
CA SER A 92 -10.29 6.48 13.16
C SER A 92 -9.52 5.16 13.23
N ARG A 93 -10.12 4.09 13.79
CA ARG A 93 -9.58 2.71 13.75
C ARG A 93 -9.41 2.15 12.33
N TYR A 94 -10.14 2.69 11.35
CA TYR A 94 -10.07 2.26 9.95
C TYR A 94 -9.12 3.12 9.11
N GLN A 95 -8.36 4.01 9.76
CA GLN A 95 -7.30 4.78 9.12
C GLN A 95 -6.20 3.83 8.62
N GLY A 96 -5.77 4.00 7.37
CA GLY A 96 -4.65 3.24 6.84
C GLY A 96 -3.36 3.57 7.59
N VAL A 97 -2.63 2.52 7.98
CA VAL A 97 -1.36 2.65 8.68
C VAL A 97 -0.21 2.50 7.68
N LYS A 98 0.56 3.57 7.51
CA LYS A 98 1.73 3.59 6.62
C LYS A 98 2.92 2.90 7.27
N LEU A 99 3.43 1.84 6.65
CA LEU A 99 4.72 1.26 7.02
C LEU A 99 5.85 2.02 6.32
N ARG A 100 6.81 2.47 7.13
CA ARG A 100 7.97 3.21 6.64
C ARG A 100 8.96 2.26 6.00
N ASN A 101 9.58 2.76 4.94
CA ASN A 101 10.59 2.07 4.14
C ASN A 101 12.03 2.21 4.71
N SER A 102 12.21 2.88 5.84
CA SER A 102 13.49 3.07 6.51
C SER A 102 13.31 3.42 7.98
N GLY A 103 14.26 3.00 8.82
CA GLY A 103 14.18 3.20 10.27
C GLY A 103 13.09 2.33 10.89
N ASP A 104 12.35 2.87 11.86
CA ASP A 104 11.23 2.15 12.46
C ASP A 104 10.04 2.08 11.49
N PRO A 105 9.56 0.87 11.12
CA PRO A 105 8.45 0.70 10.17
C PRO A 105 7.17 1.40 10.64
N VAL A 106 6.95 1.48 11.94
CA VAL A 106 5.91 2.30 12.57
C VAL A 106 6.58 3.21 13.58
N LEU A 107 6.31 4.50 13.48
CA LEU A 107 6.88 5.50 14.37
C LEU A 107 6.49 5.23 15.83
N TYR A 108 7.46 5.40 16.73
CA TYR A 108 7.27 5.25 18.18
C TYR A 108 6.74 3.87 18.60
N LEU A 109 6.94 2.85 17.75
CA LEU A 109 6.55 1.50 18.07
C LEU A 109 7.50 0.89 19.09
N LYS A 110 8.81 1.14 19.01
CA LYS A 110 9.78 0.60 19.97
C LYS A 110 9.65 1.29 21.33
N ASP A 111 9.78 0.50 22.39
CA ASP A 111 9.89 1.04 23.74
C ASP A 111 11.24 1.77 23.92
N PRO A 112 11.31 2.83 24.75
CA PRO A 112 12.56 3.47 25.11
C PRO A 112 13.57 2.48 25.68
N GLU A 113 14.85 2.74 25.43
CA GLU A 113 15.93 1.88 25.94
C GLU A 113 15.87 1.79 27.48
N GLY A 114 15.99 0.56 28.00
CA GLY A 114 15.91 0.28 29.43
C GLY A 114 14.50 0.16 30.01
N LEU A 115 13.43 0.35 29.22
CA LEU A 115 12.06 0.14 29.70
C LEU A 115 11.67 -1.36 29.64
N PRO A 116 11.39 -2.01 30.78
CA PRO A 116 10.96 -3.41 30.76
C PRO A 116 9.57 -3.57 30.15
N ARG A 117 9.38 -4.61 29.32
CA ARG A 117 8.11 -4.90 28.64
C ARG A 117 6.92 -5.08 29.60
N HIS A 118 7.15 -5.62 30.80
CA HIS A 118 6.10 -5.76 31.82
C HIS A 118 5.63 -4.40 32.36
N LEU A 119 6.56 -3.46 32.54
CA LEU A 119 6.24 -2.10 32.98
C LEU A 119 5.42 -1.36 31.92
N ARG A 120 5.80 -1.51 30.64
CA ARG A 120 5.02 -0.99 29.51
C ARG A 120 3.58 -1.51 29.50
N ARG A 121 3.38 -2.82 29.72
CA ARG A 121 2.05 -3.44 29.81
C ARG A 121 1.23 -2.81 30.95
N SER A 122 1.80 -2.69 32.15
CA SER A 122 1.12 -2.06 33.29
C SER A 122 0.75 -0.59 33.03
N MET A 123 1.59 0.18 32.33
CA MET A 123 1.26 1.54 31.92
C MET A 123 0.07 1.58 30.95
N LEU A 124 0.00 0.63 30.02
CA LEU A 124 -1.13 0.51 29.08
C LEU A 124 -2.42 0.08 29.78
N ASP A 125 -2.33 -0.84 30.76
CA ASP A 125 -3.47 -1.24 31.59
C ASP A 125 -4.06 -0.04 32.35
N GLY A 126 -3.22 0.74 33.04
CA GLY A 126 -3.66 1.94 33.74
C GLY A 126 -4.24 3.02 32.81
N LEU A 127 -3.64 3.20 31.62
CA LEU A 127 -4.18 4.12 30.61
C LEU A 127 -5.53 3.65 30.07
N SER A 128 -5.72 2.34 29.90
CA SER A 128 -7.00 1.75 29.49
C SER A 128 -8.08 1.99 30.55
N GLU A 129 -7.73 1.84 31.84
CA GLU A 129 -8.65 2.12 32.95
C GLU A 129 -9.09 3.59 32.96
N LEU A 130 -8.14 4.53 32.88
CA LEU A 130 -8.44 5.97 32.83
C LEU A 130 -9.32 6.35 31.63
N ASN A 131 -9.02 5.80 30.45
CA ASN A 131 -9.85 6.01 29.27
C ASN A 131 -11.25 5.40 29.45
N SER A 132 -11.38 4.25 30.10
CA SER A 132 -12.68 3.62 30.37
C SER A 132 -13.54 4.46 31.31
N MET A 133 -12.94 5.06 32.34
CA MET A 133 -13.60 6.03 33.21
C MET A 133 -14.10 7.23 32.40
N ARG A 134 -13.24 7.80 31.54
CA ARG A 134 -13.63 8.94 30.70
C ARG A 134 -14.73 8.60 29.69
N LEU A 135 -14.70 7.41 29.11
CA LEU A 135 -15.74 6.91 28.22
C LEU A 135 -17.10 6.82 28.93
N ALA A 136 -17.12 6.36 30.18
CA ALA A 136 -18.35 6.28 30.97
C ALA A 136 -18.94 7.67 31.24
N GLU A 137 -18.10 8.71 31.36
CA GLU A 137 -18.55 10.10 31.55
C GLU A 137 -19.03 10.77 30.25
N THR A 138 -18.33 10.57 29.13
CA THR A 138 -18.59 11.35 27.90
C THR A 138 -19.41 10.60 26.85
N GLY A 139 -19.36 9.27 26.85
CA GLY A 139 -19.89 8.44 25.77
C GLY A 139 -19.17 8.61 24.42
N ASP A 140 -18.00 9.26 24.38
CA ASP A 140 -17.27 9.53 23.14
C ASP A 140 -16.66 8.24 22.54
N PRO A 141 -17.14 7.78 21.38
CA PRO A 141 -16.66 6.53 20.76
C PRO A 141 -15.17 6.58 20.36
N GLU A 142 -14.58 7.76 20.16
CA GLU A 142 -13.15 7.87 19.83
C GLU A 142 -12.25 7.45 21.00
N ILE A 143 -12.74 7.50 22.24
CA ILE A 143 -11.99 6.97 23.39
C ILE A 143 -11.83 5.45 23.28
N THR A 144 -12.88 4.74 22.83
CA THR A 144 -12.80 3.30 22.57
C THR A 144 -11.79 3.00 21.46
N THR A 145 -11.79 3.81 20.40
CA THR A 145 -10.80 3.70 19.32
C THR A 145 -9.38 3.86 19.85
N ARG A 146 -9.14 4.86 20.70
CA ARG A 146 -7.84 5.14 21.30
C ARG A 146 -7.32 4.00 22.18
N ILE A 147 -8.17 3.41 23.02
CA ILE A 147 -7.82 2.21 23.82
C ILE A 147 -7.36 1.08 22.87
N ARG A 148 -8.14 0.81 21.82
CA ARG A 148 -7.82 -0.25 20.85
C ARG A 148 -6.51 0.02 20.09
N GLN A 149 -6.25 1.26 19.74
CA GLN A 149 -5.01 1.66 19.06
C GLN A 149 -3.78 1.42 19.95
N TYR A 150 -3.86 1.73 21.25
CA TYR A 150 -2.77 1.44 22.18
C TYR A 150 -2.50 -0.06 22.31
N GLU A 151 -3.55 -0.87 22.43
CA GLU A 151 -3.45 -2.33 22.45
C GLU A 151 -2.86 -2.90 21.16
N MET A 152 -3.29 -2.37 20.01
CA MET A 152 -2.77 -2.76 18.71
C MET A 152 -1.28 -2.43 18.59
N ALA A 153 -0.89 -1.20 18.95
CA ALA A 153 0.51 -0.80 18.93
C ALA A 153 1.39 -1.72 19.80
N TYR A 154 0.92 -2.12 20.98
CA TYR A 154 1.64 -3.07 21.83
C TYR A 154 1.83 -4.45 21.17
N ARG A 155 0.82 -4.98 20.48
CA ARG A 155 0.94 -6.27 19.77
C ARG A 155 1.84 -6.17 18.54
N MET A 156 1.74 -5.06 17.80
CA MET A 156 2.57 -4.77 16.64
C MET A 156 4.07 -4.76 16.99
N GLN A 157 4.46 -4.41 18.22
CA GLN A 157 5.87 -4.45 18.66
C GLN A 157 6.51 -5.82 18.45
N SER A 158 5.77 -6.91 18.69
CA SER A 158 6.26 -8.28 18.43
C SER A 158 6.10 -8.71 16.97
N SER A 159 5.08 -8.23 16.27
CA SER A 159 4.72 -8.74 14.94
C SER A 159 5.47 -8.05 13.80
N ILE A 160 5.76 -6.75 13.93
CA ILE A 160 6.39 -5.94 12.88
C ILE A 160 7.82 -6.40 12.55
N PRO A 161 8.72 -6.70 13.52
CA PRO A 161 10.07 -7.15 13.21
C PRO A 161 10.10 -8.37 12.28
N GLY A 162 9.36 -9.43 12.61
CA GLY A 162 9.26 -10.64 11.79
C GLY A 162 8.47 -10.46 10.49
N LEU A 163 7.68 -9.39 10.36
CA LEU A 163 7.06 -9.02 9.09
C LEU A 163 8.10 -8.40 8.15
N THR A 164 8.89 -7.44 8.64
CA THR A 164 9.77 -6.60 7.82
C THR A 164 11.17 -7.16 7.59
N ASP A 165 11.62 -8.08 8.44
CA ASP A 165 12.91 -8.76 8.28
C ASP A 165 12.77 -9.89 7.25
N LEU A 166 13.37 -9.69 6.07
CA LEU A 166 13.33 -10.66 4.97
C LEU A 166 14.53 -11.63 4.99
N SER A 167 15.36 -11.62 6.04
CA SER A 167 16.60 -12.42 6.08
C SER A 167 16.37 -13.94 6.07
N ASP A 168 15.18 -14.38 6.44
CA ASP A 168 14.71 -15.77 6.43
C ASP A 168 14.05 -16.19 5.10
N GLU A 169 13.85 -15.28 4.14
CA GLU A 169 13.38 -15.65 2.81
C GLU A 169 14.44 -16.48 2.06
N PRO A 170 14.05 -17.57 1.37
CA PRO A 170 14.97 -18.34 0.56
C PRO A 170 15.45 -17.53 -0.67
N GLU A 171 16.63 -17.88 -1.21
CA GLU A 171 17.18 -17.23 -2.41
C GLU A 171 16.18 -17.26 -3.58
N SER A 172 15.44 -18.37 -3.72
CA SER A 172 14.40 -18.53 -4.73
C SER A 172 13.31 -17.46 -4.67
N THR A 173 12.98 -16.93 -3.48
CA THR A 173 12.05 -15.79 -3.36
C THR A 173 12.66 -14.54 -4.00
N PHE A 174 13.92 -14.24 -3.70
CA PHE A 174 14.58 -13.04 -4.25
C PHE A 174 14.80 -13.15 -5.76
N GLU A 175 15.09 -14.35 -6.28
CA GLU A 175 15.15 -14.63 -7.70
C GLU A 175 13.78 -14.45 -8.38
N LEU A 176 12.70 -14.94 -7.76
CA LEU A 176 11.34 -14.81 -8.26
C LEU A 176 10.92 -13.33 -8.37
N TYR A 177 11.08 -12.56 -7.30
CA TYR A 177 10.69 -11.15 -7.23
C TYR A 177 11.67 -10.20 -7.93
N GLY A 178 12.87 -10.67 -8.26
CA GLY A 178 13.89 -9.91 -8.99
C GLY A 178 14.85 -9.14 -8.08
N PRO A 179 15.92 -8.56 -8.65
CA PRO A 179 17.07 -8.06 -7.89
C PRO A 179 16.75 -6.93 -6.92
N ASP A 180 15.70 -6.15 -7.18
CA ASP A 180 15.29 -5.05 -6.31
C ASP A 180 14.57 -5.53 -5.04
N SER A 181 14.20 -6.80 -4.94
CA SER A 181 13.53 -7.39 -3.77
C SER A 181 14.35 -7.30 -2.49
N ARG A 182 15.68 -7.24 -2.60
CA ARG A 182 16.61 -7.06 -1.47
C ARG A 182 16.79 -5.60 -1.06
N ARG A 183 16.27 -4.64 -1.83
CA ARG A 183 16.41 -3.21 -1.54
C ARG A 183 15.23 -2.76 -0.67
N PRO A 184 15.44 -2.39 0.60
CA PRO A 184 14.35 -1.97 1.48
C PRO A 184 13.52 -0.85 0.88
N GLY A 185 12.20 -1.03 0.91
CA GLY A 185 11.23 -0.08 0.35
C GLY A 185 11.09 -0.07 -1.16
N SER A 186 11.82 -0.89 -1.92
CA SER A 186 11.53 -1.03 -3.34
C SER A 186 10.13 -1.59 -3.56
N TYR A 187 9.59 -1.45 -4.78
CA TYR A 187 8.31 -2.08 -5.12
C TYR A 187 8.37 -3.60 -4.95
N ALA A 188 9.48 -4.23 -5.37
CA ALA A 188 9.71 -5.66 -5.23
C ALA A 188 9.73 -6.12 -3.77
N ALA A 189 10.45 -5.40 -2.89
CA ALA A 189 10.46 -5.69 -1.46
C ALA A 189 9.05 -5.51 -0.85
N ASN A 190 8.33 -4.47 -1.26
CA ASN A 190 6.95 -4.25 -0.83
C ASN A 190 6.00 -5.36 -1.30
N CYS A 191 6.22 -5.97 -2.46
CA CYS A 191 5.43 -7.11 -2.91
C CYS A 191 5.67 -8.36 -2.04
N ILE A 192 6.92 -8.60 -1.60
CA ILE A 192 7.21 -9.66 -0.61
C ILE A 192 6.49 -9.37 0.71
N LEU A 193 6.55 -8.12 1.19
CA LEU A 193 5.80 -7.71 2.39
C LEU A 193 4.29 -7.89 2.20
N ALA A 194 3.74 -7.56 1.03
CA ALA A 194 2.32 -7.73 0.74
C ALA A 194 1.90 -9.20 0.86
N ARG A 195 2.71 -10.12 0.34
CA ARG A 195 2.47 -11.56 0.49
C ARG A 195 2.56 -12.00 1.96
N ARG A 196 3.54 -11.50 2.72
CA ARG A 196 3.63 -11.74 4.18
C ARG A 196 2.44 -11.20 4.97
N LEU A 197 1.88 -10.09 4.52
CA LEU A 197 0.67 -9.48 5.08
C LEU A 197 -0.57 -10.32 4.78
N ALA A 198 -0.68 -10.86 3.56
CA ALA A 198 -1.72 -11.81 3.19
C ALA A 198 -1.66 -13.09 4.06
N GLU A 199 -0.46 -13.67 4.25
CA GLU A 199 -0.27 -14.83 5.16
C GLU A 199 -0.69 -14.56 6.61
N ARG A 200 -0.70 -13.28 7.01
CA ARG A 200 -1.08 -12.83 8.36
C ARG A 200 -2.51 -12.29 8.41
N ASN A 201 -3.33 -12.57 7.38
CA ASN A 201 -4.73 -12.19 7.26
C ASN A 201 -4.97 -10.67 7.40
N VAL A 202 -4.04 -9.86 6.88
CA VAL A 202 -4.28 -8.41 6.76
C VAL A 202 -5.30 -8.16 5.67
N ARG A 203 -6.41 -7.54 6.04
CA ARG A 203 -7.61 -7.40 5.20
C ARG A 203 -7.36 -6.60 3.94
N PHE A 204 -6.58 -5.53 4.02
CA PHE A 204 -6.31 -4.66 2.88
C PHE A 204 -4.88 -4.15 2.92
N THR A 205 -4.11 -4.45 1.87
CA THR A 205 -2.75 -3.96 1.71
C THR A 205 -2.68 -3.09 0.45
N GLN A 206 -2.24 -1.84 0.60
CA GLN A 206 -2.12 -0.91 -0.51
C GLN A 206 -0.67 -0.58 -0.80
N LEU A 207 -0.21 -0.87 -2.02
CA LEU A 207 1.12 -0.55 -2.49
C LEU A 207 1.04 0.67 -3.40
N PHE A 208 1.73 1.75 -3.03
CA PHE A 208 1.91 2.89 -3.93
C PHE A 208 3.27 2.83 -4.61
N HIS A 209 3.23 2.92 -5.93
CA HIS A 209 4.41 3.14 -6.76
C HIS A 209 4.14 4.36 -7.65
N PRO A 210 4.67 5.56 -7.31
CA PRO A 210 4.41 6.79 -8.05
C PRO A 210 5.15 6.80 -9.39
N ASP A 211 5.11 7.95 -10.09
CA ASP A 211 5.93 8.28 -11.25
C ASP A 211 5.52 7.56 -12.56
N TRP A 212 4.23 7.38 -12.80
CA TRP A 212 3.71 6.85 -14.07
C TRP A 212 3.36 7.94 -15.12
N ASP A 213 3.51 9.22 -14.76
CA ASP A 213 3.14 10.38 -15.56
C ASP A 213 4.24 10.88 -16.50
N HIS A 214 4.47 10.14 -17.58
CA HIS A 214 5.56 10.44 -18.51
C HIS A 214 5.16 11.39 -19.65
N HIS A 215 5.26 12.70 -19.41
CA HIS A 215 5.05 13.76 -20.41
C HIS A 215 6.24 13.91 -21.36
N SER A 216 7.37 13.32 -21.00
CA SER A 216 8.58 13.21 -21.82
C SER A 216 9.25 11.86 -21.57
N ARG A 217 10.25 11.55 -22.40
CA ARG A 217 11.16 10.42 -22.21
C ARG A 217 10.49 9.07 -22.04
N LEU A 218 9.35 8.85 -22.71
CA LEU A 218 8.51 7.66 -22.56
C LEU A 218 9.31 6.36 -22.73
N SER A 219 10.14 6.26 -23.77
CA SER A 219 10.93 5.06 -24.07
C SER A 219 11.98 4.72 -23.02
N SER A 220 12.35 5.66 -22.16
CA SER A 220 13.32 5.41 -21.07
C SER A 220 12.64 5.34 -19.70
N TRP A 221 11.76 6.29 -19.38
CA TRP A 221 11.14 6.42 -18.06
C TRP A 221 10.00 5.41 -17.89
N CYS A 222 9.14 5.24 -18.91
CA CYS A 222 8.08 4.23 -18.84
C CYS A 222 8.66 2.81 -18.85
N VAL A 223 9.72 2.54 -19.63
CA VAL A 223 10.44 1.25 -19.58
C VAL A 223 11.03 1.02 -18.20
N ALA A 224 11.58 2.04 -17.54
CA ALA A 224 12.07 1.91 -16.17
C ALA A 224 10.95 1.59 -15.18
N ARG A 225 9.78 2.26 -15.25
CA ARG A 225 8.62 1.91 -14.40
C ARG A 225 8.09 0.50 -14.67
N CYS A 226 8.07 0.07 -15.94
CA CYS A 226 7.71 -1.30 -16.30
C CYS A 226 8.69 -2.28 -15.63
N ARG A 227 10.00 -2.06 -15.74
CA ARG A 227 11.01 -2.91 -15.09
C ARG A 227 10.88 -2.95 -13.56
N ASP A 228 10.58 -1.82 -12.93
CA ASP A 228 10.43 -1.74 -11.48
C ASP A 228 9.22 -2.54 -10.96
N THR A 229 8.20 -2.77 -11.80
CA THR A 229 6.92 -3.36 -11.38
C THR A 229 6.59 -4.72 -12.00
N ASP A 230 7.06 -5.02 -13.21
CA ASP A 230 6.67 -6.21 -13.98
C ASP A 230 6.95 -7.52 -13.25
N GLN A 231 8.23 -7.76 -12.95
CA GLN A 231 8.67 -9.02 -12.33
C GLN A 231 8.03 -9.21 -10.95
N ALA A 232 8.05 -8.17 -10.12
CA ALA A 232 7.51 -8.23 -8.77
C ALA A 232 5.98 -8.43 -8.73
N SER A 233 5.25 -7.82 -9.67
CA SER A 233 3.78 -8.02 -9.77
C SER A 233 3.45 -9.44 -10.19
N ALA A 234 4.14 -9.96 -11.21
CA ALA A 234 3.96 -11.34 -11.64
C ALA A 234 4.39 -12.35 -10.57
N ALA A 235 5.46 -12.05 -9.83
CA ALA A 235 5.95 -12.84 -8.70
C ALA A 235 4.93 -12.89 -7.57
N LEU A 236 4.33 -11.75 -7.21
CA LEU A 236 3.30 -11.70 -6.16
C LEU A 236 2.12 -12.64 -6.49
N ILE A 237 1.62 -12.59 -7.73
CA ILE A 237 0.53 -13.47 -8.18
C ILE A 237 0.95 -14.95 -8.08
N GLN A 238 2.15 -15.28 -8.56
CA GLN A 238 2.67 -16.65 -8.50
C GLN A 238 2.88 -17.14 -7.07
N ASP A 239 3.45 -16.31 -6.20
CA ASP A 239 3.76 -16.66 -4.80
C ASP A 239 2.46 -16.83 -3.99
N LEU A 240 1.47 -15.96 -4.18
CA LEU A 240 0.12 -16.14 -3.60
C LEU A 240 -0.52 -17.44 -4.09
N LYS A 241 -0.43 -17.74 -5.39
CA LYS A 241 -0.99 -18.97 -5.96
C LYS A 241 -0.31 -20.23 -5.40
N GLN A 242 1.02 -20.24 -5.32
CA GLN A 242 1.78 -21.36 -4.75
C GLN A 242 1.42 -21.65 -3.29
N ARG A 243 0.96 -20.63 -2.57
CA ARG A 243 0.55 -20.72 -1.16
C ARG A 243 -0.93 -20.98 -0.97
N GLY A 244 -1.72 -21.07 -2.05
CA GLY A 244 -3.18 -21.19 -1.98
C GLY A 244 -3.90 -19.91 -1.55
N LEU A 245 -3.18 -18.78 -1.47
CA LEU A 245 -3.73 -17.48 -1.06
C LEU A 245 -4.34 -16.71 -2.24
N LEU A 246 -4.10 -17.10 -3.48
CA LEU A 246 -4.71 -16.40 -4.63
C LEU A 246 -6.22 -16.67 -4.72
N ASP A 247 -6.69 -17.80 -4.18
CA ASP A 247 -8.10 -18.20 -4.23
C ASP A 247 -9.00 -17.31 -3.34
N ASP A 248 -8.43 -16.68 -2.32
CA ASP A 248 -9.12 -15.78 -1.39
C ASP A 248 -8.59 -14.33 -1.40
N THR A 249 -7.54 -14.04 -2.19
CA THR A 249 -6.94 -12.71 -2.32
C THR A 249 -7.19 -12.10 -3.69
N LEU A 250 -7.91 -10.97 -3.73
CA LEU A 250 -8.02 -10.15 -4.93
C LEU A 250 -6.82 -9.19 -5.07
N VAL A 251 -6.04 -9.36 -6.14
CA VAL A 251 -4.94 -8.45 -6.50
C VAL A 251 -5.41 -7.43 -7.53
N ILE A 252 -5.38 -6.14 -7.19
CA ILE A 252 -5.74 -5.04 -8.08
C ILE A 252 -4.47 -4.25 -8.43
N TRP A 253 -4.19 -4.11 -9.73
CA TRP A 253 -3.10 -3.28 -10.24
C TRP A 253 -3.67 -2.23 -11.21
N GLY A 254 -3.49 -0.96 -10.88
CA GLY A 254 -4.06 0.14 -11.67
C GLY A 254 -3.77 1.50 -11.08
N GLY A 255 -4.40 2.53 -11.64
CA GLY A 255 -4.25 3.91 -11.25
C GLY A 255 -5.45 4.75 -11.67
N GLU A 256 -5.31 6.06 -11.50
CA GLU A 256 -6.33 7.08 -11.65
C GLU A 256 -6.82 7.31 -13.08
N PHE A 257 -5.93 7.20 -14.08
CA PHE A 257 -6.25 7.28 -15.50
C PHE A 257 -5.12 6.76 -16.38
N GLY A 258 -5.42 6.56 -17.67
CA GLY A 258 -4.45 6.17 -18.68
C GLY A 258 -3.72 7.36 -19.35
N ARG A 259 -2.87 7.03 -20.32
CA ARG A 259 -2.18 8.00 -21.20
C ARG A 259 -2.66 7.81 -22.64
N GLY A 260 -2.90 8.91 -23.33
CA GLY A 260 -3.58 8.92 -24.63
C GLY A 260 -2.66 8.56 -25.78
N VAL A 261 -3.21 8.44 -26.98
CA VAL A 261 -2.41 8.26 -28.21
C VAL A 261 -1.77 9.57 -28.69
N ALA A 262 -2.23 10.71 -28.19
CA ALA A 262 -1.66 12.02 -28.49
C ALA A 262 -0.27 12.16 -27.84
N GLY A 263 0.75 12.31 -28.68
CA GLY A 263 2.11 12.55 -28.24
C GLY A 263 2.32 14.00 -27.81
N GLN A 264 3.20 14.21 -26.84
CA GLN A 264 3.76 15.51 -26.51
C GLN A 264 5.23 15.56 -26.94
N GLY A 265 5.60 16.61 -27.69
CA GLY A 265 6.90 16.71 -28.34
C GLY A 265 6.98 15.92 -29.66
N LYS A 266 8.20 15.70 -30.15
CA LYS A 266 8.44 14.91 -31.38
C LYS A 266 8.50 13.41 -31.05
N TRP A 267 7.68 12.60 -31.72
CA TRP A 267 7.56 11.16 -31.45
C TRP A 267 8.84 10.35 -31.68
N ASP A 268 9.68 10.79 -32.62
CA ASP A 268 10.98 10.21 -32.95
C ASP A 268 12.13 10.69 -32.04
N SER A 269 11.83 11.60 -31.10
CA SER A 269 12.80 12.12 -30.15
C SER A 269 12.82 11.29 -28.85
N PRO A 270 14.00 11.06 -28.26
CA PRO A 270 14.12 10.54 -26.89
C PRO A 270 13.39 11.38 -25.84
N GLU A 271 13.01 12.62 -26.15
CA GLU A 271 12.28 13.51 -25.26
C GLU A 271 10.74 13.41 -25.40
N GLY A 272 10.24 12.64 -26.38
CA GLY A 272 8.80 12.48 -26.60
C GLY A 272 8.06 11.79 -25.45
N GLY A 273 6.83 12.21 -25.20
CA GLY A 273 5.93 11.64 -24.20
C GLY A 273 4.48 11.58 -24.67
N ARG A 274 3.54 11.38 -23.73
CA ARG A 274 2.11 11.31 -24.01
C ARG A 274 1.32 12.23 -23.10
N ASP A 275 0.15 12.67 -23.55
CA ASP A 275 -0.78 13.44 -22.73
C ASP A 275 -1.70 12.53 -21.89
N HIS A 276 -2.41 13.10 -20.91
CA HIS A 276 -3.41 12.40 -20.10
C HIS A 276 -4.57 11.86 -20.96
N HIS A 277 -5.14 10.74 -20.56
CA HIS A 277 -6.34 10.17 -21.18
C HIS A 277 -7.39 9.79 -20.14
N PRO A 278 -8.09 10.81 -19.61
CA PRO A 278 -9.10 10.61 -18.57
C PRO A 278 -10.43 10.05 -19.12
N ARG A 279 -10.72 10.24 -20.41
CA ARG A 279 -11.95 9.80 -21.08
C ARG A 279 -11.60 8.81 -22.19
N CYS A 280 -12.03 7.55 -22.06
CA CYS A 280 -11.96 6.54 -23.11
C CYS A 280 -12.97 6.80 -24.22
#